data_AF-A0A0R2WXT6-F1
#
_entry.id   AF-A0A0R2WXT6-F1
#
_cell.length_a   1.000
_cell.length_b   1.000
_cell.length_c   1.000
_cell.angle_alpha   90.00
_cell.angle_beta   90.00
_cell.angle_gamma   90.00
#
_symmetry.space_group_name_H-M   'P 1'
#
loop_
_entity.id
_entity.type
_entity.pdbx_description
1 polymer ?
#
loop_
_entity_poly.entity_id
_entity_poly.type
_entity_poly.pdbx_seq_one_letter_code
_entity_poly.pdbx_strand_id
1 'polypeptide(L)'
;MQVIHNKTAILFEAAAHCGAILANADAATQDALRLFGLHIGTAFQLIDDALDYDGDAVSLGKNVGDDLAEGKPTLPLIHAMTQCSESETKLIRECLSNKTPLLPDTLAQVISIIRESGSLEYTRAKAQEQATLALSKLSLLPPSVYRDALHTLAEFSVARNV
;
A
#
# COMPACT_ATOMS: atom_id res chain seq x y z
N MET A 1 -4.49 -7.13 4.78
CA MET A 1 -3.06 -7.52 4.94
C MET A 1 -2.67 -8.74 4.11
N GLN A 2 -3.37 -9.88 4.20
CA GLN A 2 -2.96 -11.10 3.45
C GLN A 2 -3.00 -10.96 1.92
N VAL A 3 -3.96 -10.20 1.38
CA VAL A 3 -4.02 -9.88 -0.07
C VAL A 3 -2.84 -9.01 -0.50
N ILE A 4 -2.47 -8.00 0.30
CA ILE A 4 -1.32 -7.13 0.03
C ILE A 4 -0.01 -7.94 0.08
N HIS A 5 0.10 -8.86 1.04
CA HIS A 5 1.25 -9.76 1.14
C HIS A 5 1.43 -10.60 -0.12
N ASN A 6 0.37 -11.30 -0.54
CA ASN A 6 0.45 -12.27 -1.63
C ASN A 6 0.54 -11.66 -3.02
N LYS A 7 0.06 -10.42 -3.23
CA LYS A 7 0.06 -9.79 -4.56
C LYS A 7 1.34 -9.00 -4.83
N THR A 8 1.77 -8.19 -3.86
CA THR A 8 2.81 -7.18 -4.10
C THR A 8 4.00 -7.37 -3.19
N ALA A 9 3.79 -7.54 -1.88
CA ALA A 9 4.89 -7.58 -0.94
C ALA A 9 5.78 -8.83 -1.08
N ILE A 10 5.21 -9.97 -1.54
CA ILE A 10 5.95 -11.21 -1.75
C ILE A 10 7.08 -11.07 -2.79
N LEU A 11 6.90 -10.21 -3.81
CA LEU A 11 7.94 -10.01 -4.82
C LEU A 11 9.09 -9.15 -4.29
N PHE A 12 8.78 -8.13 -3.48
CA PHE A 12 9.81 -7.35 -2.77
C PHE A 12 10.55 -8.21 -1.73
N GLU A 13 9.81 -9.02 -0.97
CA GLU A 13 10.36 -10.01 -0.03
C GLU A 13 11.32 -10.97 -0.76
N ALA A 14 10.86 -11.59 -1.85
CA ALA A 14 11.66 -12.51 -2.64
C ALA A 14 12.90 -11.83 -3.24
N ALA A 15 12.77 -10.62 -3.80
CA ALA A 15 13.89 -9.89 -4.40
C ALA A 15 14.99 -9.60 -3.37
N ALA A 16 14.63 -9.07 -2.20
CA ALA A 16 15.58 -8.76 -1.14
C ALA A 16 16.21 -10.03 -0.54
N HIS A 17 15.40 -11.07 -0.32
CA HIS A 17 15.87 -12.34 0.23
C HIS A 17 16.79 -13.10 -0.72
N CYS A 18 16.45 -13.17 -2.02
CA CYS A 18 17.29 -13.79 -3.03
C CYS A 18 18.65 -13.12 -3.14
N GLY A 19 18.72 -11.79 -3.04
CA GLY A 19 20.00 -11.07 -3.00
C GLY A 19 20.88 -11.52 -1.83
N ALA A 20 20.29 -11.68 -0.64
CA ALA A 20 20.99 -12.15 0.55
C ALA A 20 21.49 -13.61 0.41
N ILE A 21 20.67 -14.49 -0.16
CA ILE A 21 21.01 -15.89 -0.42
C ILE A 21 22.18 -15.99 -1.41
N LEU A 22 22.10 -15.26 -2.54
CA LEU A 22 23.15 -15.29 -3.56
C LEU A 22 24.49 -14.74 -3.06
N ALA A 23 24.45 -13.82 -2.09
CA ALA A 23 25.63 -13.30 -1.41
C ALA A 23 26.19 -14.24 -0.33
N ASN A 24 25.55 -15.40 -0.09
CA ASN A 24 25.86 -16.31 1.02
C ASN A 24 25.88 -15.60 2.39
N ALA A 25 24.96 -14.66 2.60
CA ALA A 25 24.84 -13.96 3.86
C ALA A 25 24.42 -14.93 4.99
N ASP A 26 24.69 -14.59 6.24
CA ASP A 26 24.21 -15.39 7.37
C ASP A 26 22.67 -15.37 7.50
N ALA A 27 22.13 -16.32 8.27
CA ALA A 27 20.68 -16.49 8.43
C ALA A 27 19.99 -15.23 9.01
N ALA A 28 20.68 -14.49 9.88
CA ALA A 28 20.12 -13.27 10.48
C ALA A 28 19.99 -12.15 9.44
N THR A 29 21.00 -11.99 8.57
CA THR A 29 21.01 -11.05 7.46
C THR A 29 19.97 -11.40 6.41
N GLN A 30 19.85 -12.69 6.07
CA GLN A 30 18.83 -13.17 5.14
C GLN A 30 17.42 -12.85 5.66
N ASP A 31 17.13 -13.14 6.93
CA ASP A 31 15.81 -12.86 7.52
C ASP A 31 15.55 -11.35 7.64
N ALA A 32 16.56 -10.55 8.00
CA ALA A 32 16.45 -9.10 8.05
C ALA A 32 16.08 -8.50 6.67
N LEU A 33 16.75 -8.95 5.60
CA LEU A 33 16.46 -8.49 4.24
C LEU A 33 15.11 -8.99 3.72
N ARG A 34 14.73 -10.23 4.05
CA ARG A 34 13.41 -10.79 3.74
C ARG A 34 12.30 -9.95 4.38
N LEU A 35 12.39 -9.68 5.69
CA LEU A 35 11.41 -8.88 6.42
C LEU A 35 11.43 -7.41 5.98
N PHE A 36 12.60 -6.85 5.65
CA PHE A 36 12.69 -5.54 5.04
C PHE A 36 11.88 -5.48 3.73
N GLY A 37 12.11 -6.43 2.81
CA GLY A 37 11.40 -6.52 1.54
C GLY A 37 9.88 -6.65 1.71
N LEU A 38 9.45 -7.50 2.64
CA LEU A 38 8.03 -7.66 3.00
C LEU A 38 7.40 -6.34 3.45
N HIS A 39 8.02 -5.66 4.40
CA HIS A 39 7.47 -4.44 4.97
C HIS A 39 7.48 -3.29 3.97
N ILE A 40 8.55 -3.12 3.19
CA ILE A 40 8.60 -2.04 2.20
C ILE A 40 7.62 -2.27 1.04
N GLY A 41 7.47 -3.51 0.57
CA GLY A 41 6.48 -3.84 -0.46
C GLY A 41 5.05 -3.62 0.04
N THR A 42 4.79 -3.89 1.32
CA THR A 42 3.50 -3.60 1.95
C THR A 42 3.25 -2.09 2.04
N ALA A 43 4.24 -1.32 2.50
CA ALA A 43 4.14 0.14 2.59
C ALA A 43 3.88 0.76 1.21
N PHE A 44 4.60 0.31 0.18
CA PHE A 44 4.44 0.76 -1.21
C PHE A 44 3.02 0.54 -1.71
N GLN A 45 2.44 -0.65 -1.54
CA GLN A 45 1.08 -0.93 -2.00
C GLN A 45 0.03 -0.10 -1.24
N LEU A 46 0.21 0.11 0.07
CA LEU A 46 -0.72 0.93 0.85
C LEU A 46 -0.75 2.39 0.38
N ILE A 47 0.41 2.94 0.01
CA ILE A 47 0.48 4.28 -0.58
C ILE A 47 -0.13 4.30 -1.98
N ASP A 48 0.15 3.30 -2.81
CA ASP A 48 -0.45 3.17 -4.15
C ASP A 48 -1.99 3.12 -4.06
N ASP A 49 -2.53 2.29 -3.17
CA ASP A 49 -3.97 2.19 -2.88
C ASP A 49 -4.52 3.54 -2.41
N ALA A 50 -3.82 4.28 -1.55
CA ALA A 50 -4.28 5.59 -1.07
C ALA A 50 -4.27 6.65 -2.19
N LEU A 51 -3.24 6.66 -3.02
CA LEU A 51 -3.09 7.58 -4.15
C LEU A 51 -4.17 7.36 -5.21
N ASP A 52 -4.65 6.13 -5.39
CA ASP A 52 -5.76 5.80 -6.31
C ASP A 52 -7.04 6.62 -6.00
N TYR A 53 -7.24 7.02 -4.75
CA TYR A 53 -8.42 7.80 -4.29
C TYR A 53 -8.10 9.26 -3.91
N ASP A 54 -6.83 9.64 -3.82
CA ASP A 54 -6.41 10.96 -3.34
C ASP A 54 -6.56 12.07 -4.38
N GLY A 55 -6.56 11.73 -5.67
CA GLY A 55 -7.05 12.58 -6.75
C GLY A 55 -6.39 13.95 -6.92
N ASP A 56 -5.29 13.96 -7.68
CA ASP A 56 -5.11 14.88 -8.80
C ASP A 56 -4.83 14.02 -10.05
N ALA A 57 -5.87 13.75 -10.86
CA ALA A 57 -5.79 12.86 -12.04
C ALA A 57 -4.68 13.27 -13.02
N VAL A 58 -4.28 14.55 -12.99
CA VAL A 58 -3.23 15.11 -13.86
C VAL A 58 -1.84 14.61 -13.46
N SER A 59 -1.60 14.37 -12.17
CA SER A 59 -0.28 14.06 -11.63
C SER A 59 0.03 12.55 -11.63
N LEU A 60 -1.00 11.70 -11.53
CA LEU A 60 -0.87 10.24 -11.49
C LEU A 60 -0.89 9.55 -12.87
N GLY A 61 -1.31 10.24 -13.93
CA GLY A 61 -1.41 9.66 -15.28
C GLY A 61 -2.42 8.51 -15.40
N LYS A 62 -3.35 8.38 -14.44
CA LYS A 62 -4.41 7.38 -14.34
C LYS A 62 -5.72 8.02 -13.91
N ASN A 63 -6.84 7.33 -14.13
CA ASN A 63 -8.13 7.80 -13.63
C ASN A 63 -8.22 7.52 -12.12
N VAL A 64 -8.74 8.47 -11.35
CA VAL A 64 -8.98 8.29 -9.92
C VAL A 64 -10.02 7.20 -9.71
N GLY A 65 -9.73 6.23 -8.82
CA GLY A 65 -10.63 5.14 -8.46
C GLY A 65 -10.64 3.97 -9.44
N ASP A 66 -9.56 3.75 -10.19
CA ASP A 66 -9.38 2.58 -11.05
C ASP A 66 -9.50 1.28 -10.24
N ASP A 67 -9.01 1.25 -8.99
CA ASP A 67 -9.13 0.06 -8.16
C ASP A 67 -10.58 -0.27 -7.81
N LEU A 68 -11.41 0.75 -7.56
CA LEU A 68 -12.84 0.55 -7.33
C LEU A 68 -13.56 0.13 -8.61
N ALA A 69 -13.20 0.71 -9.76
CA ALA A 69 -13.76 0.33 -11.06
C ALA A 69 -13.44 -1.13 -11.43
N GLU A 70 -12.29 -1.65 -10.98
CA GLU A 70 -11.90 -3.06 -11.11
C GLU A 70 -12.48 -3.95 -10.00
N GLY A 71 -13.22 -3.40 -9.04
CA GLY A 71 -13.84 -4.14 -7.93
C GLY A 71 -12.82 -4.65 -6.91
N LYS A 72 -11.66 -4.01 -6.77
CA LYS A 72 -10.63 -4.41 -5.82
C LYS A 72 -10.97 -3.92 -4.41
N PRO A 73 -11.01 -4.81 -3.40
CA PRO A 73 -11.23 -4.40 -2.01
C PRO A 73 -9.93 -3.92 -1.37
N THR A 74 -9.53 -2.68 -1.63
CA THR A 74 -8.33 -2.03 -1.08
C THR A 74 -8.52 -1.59 0.38
N LEU A 75 -7.43 -1.26 1.09
CA LEU A 75 -7.53 -0.86 2.50
C LEU A 75 -8.37 0.43 2.73
N PRO A 76 -8.24 1.50 1.91
CA PRO A 76 -9.10 2.68 2.05
C PRO A 76 -10.60 2.35 2.01
N LEU A 77 -11.02 1.50 1.06
CA LEU A 77 -12.41 1.05 0.94
C LEU A 77 -12.88 0.22 2.13
N ILE A 78 -12.04 -0.74 2.56
CA ILE A 78 -12.35 -1.61 3.70
C ILE A 78 -12.52 -0.77 4.96
N HIS A 79 -11.62 0.18 5.20
CA HIS A 79 -11.71 1.07 6.36
C HIS A 79 -12.94 1.98 6.26
N ALA A 80 -13.23 2.57 5.11
CA ALA A 80 -14.38 3.45 4.91
C ALA A 80 -15.70 2.75 5.29
N MET A 81 -15.88 1.50 4.87
CA MET A 81 -17.05 0.67 5.24
C MET A 81 -17.20 0.41 6.75
N THR A 82 -16.16 0.63 7.56
CA THR A 82 -16.23 0.52 9.03
C THR A 82 -16.53 1.84 9.73
N GLN A 83 -16.43 2.96 9.01
CA GLN A 83 -16.59 4.32 9.56
C GLN A 83 -17.86 5.02 9.06
N CYS A 84 -18.43 4.59 7.93
CA CYS A 84 -19.59 5.23 7.31
C CYS A 84 -20.93 4.60 7.75
N SER A 85 -22.04 5.21 7.33
CA SER A 85 -23.39 4.71 7.60
C SER A 85 -23.67 3.36 6.93
N GLU A 86 -24.74 2.68 7.35
CA GLU A 86 -25.17 1.42 6.74
C GLU A 86 -25.53 1.58 5.26
N SER A 87 -26.15 2.70 4.88
CA SER A 87 -26.48 3.01 3.48
C SER A 87 -25.23 3.21 2.62
N GLU A 88 -24.22 3.91 3.13
CA GLU A 88 -22.95 4.12 2.42
C GLU A 88 -22.16 2.82 2.32
N THR A 89 -22.17 2.01 3.38
CA THR A 89 -21.56 0.67 3.38
C THR A 89 -22.20 -0.22 2.32
N LYS A 90 -23.53 -0.16 2.19
CA LYS A 90 -24.27 -0.91 1.18
C LYS A 90 -23.89 -0.46 -0.23
N LEU A 91 -23.82 0.85 -0.47
CA LEU A 91 -23.37 1.42 -1.74
C LEU A 91 -21.97 0.91 -2.13
N ILE A 92 -21.01 0.96 -1.21
CA ILE A 92 -19.64 0.48 -1.44
C ILE A 92 -19.63 -1.02 -1.78
N ARG A 93 -20.40 -1.84 -1.04
CA ARG A 93 -20.50 -3.29 -1.31
C ARG A 93 -21.13 -3.59 -2.66
N GLU A 94 -22.15 -2.83 -3.06
CA GLU A 94 -22.77 -2.96 -4.39
C GLU A 94 -21.75 -2.62 -5.48
N CYS A 95 -20.97 -1.56 -5.30
CA CYS A 95 -19.92 -1.19 -6.24
C CYS A 95 -18.85 -2.29 -6.39
N LEU A 96 -18.40 -2.89 -5.28
CA LEU A 96 -17.44 -4.00 -5.29
C LEU A 96 -18.00 -5.29 -5.90
N SER A 97 -19.32 -5.50 -5.86
CA SER A 97 -19.96 -6.72 -6.35
C SER A 97 -20.39 -6.62 -7.82
N ASN A 98 -20.51 -5.39 -8.35
CA ASN A 98 -20.94 -5.14 -9.71
C ASN A 98 -19.83 -5.47 -10.71
N LYS A 99 -20.17 -6.27 -11.73
CA LYS A 99 -19.28 -6.60 -12.86
C LYS A 99 -19.38 -5.61 -14.02
N THR A 100 -20.25 -4.61 -13.89
CA THR A 100 -20.47 -3.56 -14.88
C THR A 100 -19.71 -2.30 -14.47
N PRO A 101 -19.19 -1.51 -15.44
CA PRO A 101 -18.53 -0.25 -15.14
C PRO A 101 -19.41 0.65 -14.26
N LEU A 102 -18.79 1.25 -13.25
CA LEU A 102 -19.47 2.20 -12.37
C LEU A 102 -19.84 3.47 -13.12
N LEU A 103 -21.01 4.02 -12.82
CA LEU A 103 -21.40 5.33 -13.31
C LEU A 103 -20.48 6.39 -12.67
N PRO A 104 -20.07 7.45 -13.41
CA PRO A 104 -19.19 8.49 -12.89
C PRO A 104 -19.66 9.11 -11.57
N ASP A 105 -20.97 9.34 -11.43
CA ASP A 105 -21.56 9.91 -10.21
C ASP A 105 -21.45 8.96 -9.01
N THR A 106 -21.60 7.65 -9.24
CA THR A 106 -21.43 6.63 -8.20
C THR A 106 -19.98 6.55 -7.73
N LEU A 107 -19.04 6.60 -8.67
CA LEU A 107 -17.60 6.64 -8.37
C LEU A 107 -17.24 7.87 -7.53
N ALA A 108 -17.74 9.05 -7.92
CA ALA A 108 -17.52 10.29 -7.19
C ALA A 108 -18.09 10.23 -5.76
N GLN A 109 -19.27 9.64 -5.58
CA GLN A 109 -19.86 9.44 -4.24
C GLN A 109 -19.00 8.55 -3.36
N VAL A 110 -18.52 7.41 -3.88
CA VAL A 110 -17.66 6.51 -3.10
C VAL A 110 -16.33 7.16 -2.74
N ILE A 111 -15.72 7.92 -3.66
CA ILE A 111 -14.50 8.70 -3.37
C ILE A 111 -14.75 9.71 -2.25
N SER A 112 -15.91 10.41 -2.25
CA SER A 112 -16.28 11.33 -1.16
C SER A 112 -16.35 10.61 0.18
N ILE A 113 -17.01 9.44 0.22
CA ILE A 113 -17.13 8.63 1.45
C ILE A 113 -15.74 8.22 1.97
N ILE A 114 -14.83 7.80 1.08
CA ILE A 114 -13.45 7.43 1.47
C ILE A 114 -12.71 8.61 2.08
N ARG A 115 -12.84 9.81 1.51
CA ARG A 115 -12.20 11.04 1.99
C ARG A 115 -12.78 11.48 3.33
N GLU A 116 -14.11 11.52 3.45
CA GLU A 116 -14.81 11.98 4.65
C GLU A 116 -14.65 11.02 5.85
N SER A 117 -14.43 9.73 5.58
CA SER A 117 -14.20 8.70 6.62
C SER A 117 -12.79 8.71 7.23
N GLY A 118 -11.88 9.58 6.76
CA GLY A 118 -10.48 9.59 7.19
C GLY A 118 -9.68 8.34 6.77
N SER A 119 -10.18 7.61 5.76
CA SER A 119 -9.62 6.34 5.34
C SER A 119 -8.29 6.46 4.59
N LEU A 120 -8.05 7.60 3.95
CA LEU A 120 -6.77 7.90 3.31
C LEU A 120 -5.68 8.12 4.35
N GLU A 121 -5.95 8.92 5.37
CA GLU A 121 -5.04 9.20 6.49
C GLU A 121 -4.73 7.91 7.25
N TYR A 122 -5.75 7.10 7.52
CA TYR A 122 -5.57 5.78 8.13
C TYR A 122 -4.63 4.89 7.31
N THR A 123 -4.84 4.84 5.99
CA THR A 123 -4.03 4.00 5.09
C THR A 123 -2.59 4.49 5.02
N ARG A 124 -2.37 5.81 4.93
CA ARG A 124 -1.02 6.42 4.98
C ARG A 124 -0.33 6.14 6.31
N ALA A 125 -1.04 6.22 7.43
CA ALA A 125 -0.49 5.88 8.74
C ALA A 125 -0.05 4.40 8.79
N LYS A 126 -0.85 3.48 8.22
CA LYS A 126 -0.46 2.07 8.10
C LYS A 126 0.75 1.86 7.20
N ALA A 127 0.88 2.60 6.11
CA ALA A 127 2.08 2.57 5.30
C ALA A 127 3.32 3.03 6.09
N GLN A 128 3.20 4.11 6.86
CA GLN A 128 4.28 4.63 7.70
C GLN A 128 4.70 3.64 8.79
N GLU A 129 3.74 2.94 9.42
CA GLU A 129 4.02 1.84 10.36
C GLU A 129 4.87 0.74 9.67
N GLN A 130 4.50 0.34 8.45
CA GLN A 130 5.26 -0.66 7.70
C GLN A 130 6.65 -0.17 7.30
N ALA A 131 6.81 1.07 6.85
CA ALA A 131 8.13 1.63 6.57
C ALA A 131 9.02 1.65 7.84
N THR A 132 8.46 2.03 8.98
CA THR A 132 9.18 2.00 10.27
C THR A 132 9.64 0.58 10.62
N LEU A 133 8.79 -0.42 10.43
CA LEU A 133 9.16 -1.82 10.60
C LEU A 133 10.28 -2.22 9.63
N ALA A 134 10.21 -1.83 8.35
CA ALA A 134 11.27 -2.09 7.36
C ALA A 134 12.62 -1.51 7.81
N LEU A 135 12.63 -0.24 8.25
CA LEU A 135 13.84 0.44 8.73
C LEU A 135 14.45 -0.25 9.95
N SER A 136 13.63 -0.75 10.87
CA SER A 136 14.10 -1.52 12.03
C SER A 136 14.80 -2.83 11.64
N LYS A 137 14.50 -3.40 10.46
CA LYS A 137 15.19 -4.59 9.95
C LYS A 137 16.50 -4.22 9.28
N LEU A 138 16.52 -3.12 8.53
CA LEU A 138 17.76 -2.57 7.95
C LEU A 138 18.80 -2.19 9.00
N SER A 139 18.37 -1.71 10.18
CA SER A 139 19.31 -1.34 11.26
C SER A 139 20.10 -2.52 11.83
N LEU A 140 19.67 -3.76 11.56
CA LEU A 140 20.41 -4.97 11.93
C LEU A 140 21.61 -5.23 11.00
N LEU A 141 21.68 -4.55 9.85
CA LEU A 141 22.77 -4.71 8.89
C LEU A 141 23.93 -3.74 9.19
N PRO A 142 25.18 -4.16 8.89
CA PRO A 142 26.33 -3.27 9.00
C PRO A 142 26.16 -1.98 8.18
N PRO A 143 26.69 -0.84 8.65
CA PRO A 143 26.71 0.39 7.87
C PRO A 143 27.36 0.22 6.51
N SER A 144 26.66 0.67 5.46
CA SER A 144 27.16 0.68 4.09
C SER A 144 26.35 1.66 3.25
N VAL A 145 26.93 2.09 2.13
CA VAL A 145 26.23 2.93 1.14
C VAL A 145 24.96 2.25 0.60
N TYR A 146 24.93 0.92 0.54
CA TYR A 146 23.77 0.16 0.08
C TYR A 146 22.65 0.14 1.12
N ARG A 147 23.00 -0.03 2.41
CA ARG A 147 22.02 0.06 3.50
C ARG A 147 21.40 1.45 3.54
N ASP A 148 22.21 2.50 3.38
CA ASP A 148 21.73 3.88 3.42
C ASP A 148 20.86 4.21 2.18
N ALA A 149 21.15 3.62 1.02
CA ALA A 149 20.28 3.70 -0.15
C ALA A 149 18.93 2.99 0.07
N LEU A 150 18.91 1.82 0.70
CA LEU A 150 17.67 1.10 1.04
C LEU A 150 16.85 1.85 2.10
N HIS A 151 17.51 2.52 3.05
CA HIS A 151 16.85 3.42 3.99
C HIS A 151 16.15 4.56 3.24
N THR A 152 16.87 5.25 2.37
CA THR A 152 16.32 6.35 1.55
C THR A 152 15.15 5.87 0.70
N LEU A 153 15.24 4.68 0.10
CA LEU A 153 14.14 4.07 -0.65
C LEU A 153 12.91 3.87 0.23
N ALA A 154 13.10 3.44 1.48
CA ALA A 154 12.00 3.18 2.39
C ALA A 154 11.28 4.46 2.83
N GLU A 155 12.03 5.52 3.13
CA GLU A 155 11.48 6.83 3.41
C GLU A 155 10.74 7.41 2.19
N PHE A 156 11.35 7.33 1.01
CA PHE A 156 10.75 7.81 -0.22
C PHE A 156 9.42 7.12 -0.52
N SER A 157 9.33 5.81 -0.28
CA SER A 157 8.14 5.02 -0.62
C SER A 157 6.87 5.47 0.11
N VAL A 158 7.01 6.06 1.31
CA VAL A 158 5.89 6.58 2.11
C VAL A 158 5.73 8.09 2.05
N ALA A 159 6.77 8.82 1.64
CA ALA A 159 6.75 10.27 1.44
C ALA A 159 6.18 10.70 0.08
N ARG A 160 5.69 9.78 -0.74
CA ARG A 160 5.08 10.08 -2.05
C ARG A 160 3.81 10.92 -1.85
N ASN A 161 3.98 12.23 -1.89
CA ASN A 161 2.91 13.19 -2.18
C ASN A 161 2.99 13.52 -3.68
N VAL A 162 1.83 13.56 -4.35
CA VAL A 162 1.76 14.05 -5.73
C VAL A 162 1.70 15.57 -5.76
#